data_AF-A0A2M8N4P2-F1
#
_entry.id   AF-A0A2M8N4P2-F1
#
_cell.length_a   1.000
_cell.length_b   1.000
_cell.length_c   1.000
_cell.angle_alpha   90.00
_cell.angle_beta   90.00
_cell.angle_gamma   90.00
#
_symmetry.space_group_name_H-M   'P 1'
#
loop_
_entity.id
_entity.type
_entity.pdbx_description
1 polymer ?
#
loop_
_entity_poly.entity_id
_entity_poly.type
_entity_poly.pdbx_seq_one_letter_code
_entity_poly.pdbx_strand_id
1 'polypeptide(L)'
;MCRYDGIHFSSFNHIKQVETASILAISESLDKTIWVSTDAPELFTIKNNAIASVGDSLLDGKATVAAMIHDLDGNLFMGVTGIGVCMYAASGLEVLIPLDSLSGSN
;
A
#
# COMPACT_ATOMS: atom_id res chain seq x y z
N MET A 1 -3.22 1.61 -14.66
CA MET A 1 -2.50 2.65 -13.90
C MET A 1 -1.54 3.41 -14.81
N CYS A 2 -1.39 4.72 -14.63
CA CYS A 2 -0.42 5.54 -15.37
C CYS A 2 0.54 6.25 -14.40
N ARG A 3 1.76 6.50 -14.85
CA ARG A 3 2.74 7.37 -14.19
C ARG A 3 2.94 8.61 -15.04
N TYR A 4 2.86 9.78 -14.40
CA TYR A 4 3.20 11.06 -15.01
C TYR A 4 4.62 11.45 -14.58
N ASP A 5 5.49 11.76 -15.54
CA ASP A 5 6.87 12.20 -15.26
C ASP A 5 7.03 13.74 -15.21
N GLY A 6 5.92 14.48 -15.21
CA GLY A 6 5.91 15.93 -15.37
C GLY A 6 5.71 16.39 -16.81
N ILE A 7 5.74 15.48 -17.79
CA ILE A 7 5.62 15.78 -19.22
C ILE A 7 4.70 14.77 -19.93
N HIS A 8 4.86 13.47 -19.68
CA HIS A 8 4.16 12.37 -20.33
C HIS A 8 3.49 11.45 -19.32
N PHE A 9 2.33 10.92 -19.70
CA PHE A 9 1.73 9.77 -19.03
C PHE A 9 2.23 8.47 -19.67
N SER A 10 2.81 7.58 -18.87
CA SER A 10 3.17 6.22 -19.27
C SER A 10 2.23 5.24 -18.58
N SER A 11 1.57 4.35 -19.33
CA SER A 11 0.75 3.29 -18.76
C SER A 11 1.64 2.11 -18.34
N PHE A 12 1.47 1.62 -17.11
CA PHE A 12 2.00 0.31 -16.74
C PHE A 12 1.00 -0.74 -17.24
N ASN A 13 1.35 -1.41 -18.33
CA ASN A 13 0.56 -2.51 -18.89
C ASN A 13 1.26 -3.83 -18.53
N HIS A 14 0.48 -4.89 -18.29
CA HIS A 14 0.91 -6.29 -18.11
C HIS A 14 1.14 -6.79 -16.68
N ILE A 15 0.12 -6.68 -15.82
CA ILE A 15 0.02 -7.59 -14.67
C ILE A 15 -1.40 -8.06 -14.54
N LYS A 16 -1.62 -9.36 -14.81
CA LYS A 16 -2.93 -9.99 -14.63
C LYS A 16 -3.53 -9.78 -13.23
N GLN A 17 -2.70 -9.74 -12.17
CA GLN A 17 -3.17 -9.53 -10.79
C GLN A 17 -3.67 -8.10 -10.54
N VAL A 18 -3.02 -7.08 -11.09
CA VAL A 18 -3.47 -5.68 -10.95
C VAL A 18 -4.54 -5.32 -11.99
N GLU A 19 -4.62 -6.06 -13.10
CA GLU A 19 -5.61 -5.83 -14.17
C GLU A 19 -7.05 -6.14 -13.75
N THR A 20 -7.25 -7.00 -12.74
CA THR A 20 -8.59 -7.36 -12.23
C THR A 20 -8.95 -6.71 -10.90
N ALA A 21 -8.01 -6.00 -10.27
CA ALA A 21 -8.15 -5.47 -8.93
C ALA A 21 -8.26 -3.93 -8.96
N SER A 22 -9.12 -3.37 -8.11
CA SER A 22 -9.27 -1.91 -7.99
C SER A 22 -8.13 -1.34 -7.16
N ILE A 23 -7.42 -0.33 -7.67
CA ILE A 23 -6.41 0.38 -6.87
C ILE A 23 -7.12 1.22 -5.81
N LEU A 24 -6.72 1.05 -4.55
CA LEU A 24 -7.28 1.78 -3.41
C LEU A 24 -6.39 2.94 -2.98
N ALA A 25 -5.07 2.72 -2.92
CA ALA A 25 -4.11 3.75 -2.56
C ALA A 25 -2.78 3.58 -3.29
N ILE A 26 -2.06 4.70 -3.42
CA ILE A 26 -0.72 4.76 -3.99
C ILE A 26 0.14 5.64 -3.08
N SER A 27 1.37 5.23 -2.80
CA SER A 27 2.33 6.04 -2.07
C SER A 27 3.74 5.88 -2.63
N GLU A 28 4.48 6.98 -2.76
CA GLU A 28 5.89 6.96 -3.20
C GLU A 28 6.80 6.98 -1.97
N SER A 29 7.70 6.01 -1.88
CA SER A 29 8.78 5.98 -0.89
C SER A 29 9.97 6.83 -1.33
N LEU A 30 10.86 7.17 -0.39
CA LEU A 30 12.03 8.03 -0.64
C LEU A 30 12.96 7.49 -1.74
N ASP A 31 13.02 6.17 -1.92
CA ASP A 31 13.88 5.51 -2.90
C ASP A 31 13.23 5.41 -4.31
N LYS A 32 12.12 6.14 -4.53
CA LYS A 32 11.34 6.18 -5.78
C LYS A 32 10.59 4.89 -6.08
N THR A 33 10.44 3.99 -5.11
CA THR A 33 9.51 2.85 -5.21
C THR A 33 8.09 3.34 -4.97
N ILE A 34 7.19 3.03 -5.92
CA ILE A 34 5.76 3.28 -5.78
C ILE A 34 5.11 2.05 -5.15
N TRP A 35 4.48 2.25 -4.01
CA TRP A 35 3.63 1.27 -3.35
C TRP A 35 2.19 1.44 -3.79
N VAL A 36 1.52 0.32 -4.07
CA VAL A 36 0.15 0.28 -4.56
C VAL A 36 -0.61 -0.74 -3.72
N SER A 37 -1.75 -0.34 -3.18
CA SER A 37 -2.71 -1.26 -2.59
C SER A 37 -3.90 -1.43 -3.53
N THR A 38 -4.48 -2.63 -3.49
CA THR A 38 -5.69 -2.93 -4.24
C THR A 38 -6.80 -3.44 -3.30
N ASP A 39 -7.96 -3.76 -3.86
CA ASP A 39 -9.01 -4.50 -3.18
C ASP A 39 -8.67 -5.99 -2.95
N ALA A 40 -7.50 -6.45 -3.41
CA ALA A 40 -6.91 -7.71 -3.02
C ALA A 40 -6.08 -7.56 -1.72
N PRO A 41 -5.76 -8.66 -1.00
CA PRO A 41 -5.01 -8.60 0.25
C PRO A 41 -3.53 -8.20 0.09
N GLU A 42 -3.00 -8.30 -1.13
CA GLU A 42 -1.58 -8.08 -1.43
C GLU A 42 -1.27 -6.58 -1.61
N LEU A 43 -0.06 -6.19 -1.22
CA LEU A 43 0.54 -4.92 -1.64
C LEU A 43 1.44 -5.14 -2.84
N PHE A 44 1.55 -4.14 -3.70
CA PHE A 44 2.45 -4.17 -4.84
C PHE A 44 3.46 -3.03 -4.76
N THR A 45 4.69 -3.29 -5.19
CA THR A 45 5.74 -2.28 -5.35
C THR A 45 6.15 -2.16 -6.79
N ILE A 46 6.50 -0.95 -7.20
CA ILE A 46 6.89 -0.63 -8.57
C ILE A 46 8.17 0.16 -8.53
N LYS A 47 9.21 -0.41 -9.12
CA LYS A 47 10.55 0.20 -9.18
C LYS A 47 11.19 -0.15 -10.51
N ASN A 48 11.76 0.84 -11.18
CA ASN A 48 12.43 0.65 -12.48
C ASN A 48 11.55 -0.10 -13.51
N ASN A 49 10.26 0.23 -13.56
CA ASN A 49 9.27 -0.41 -14.44
C ASN A 49 9.02 -1.91 -14.16
N ALA A 50 9.59 -2.46 -13.09
CA ALA A 50 9.28 -3.78 -12.58
C ALA A 50 8.28 -3.68 -11.44
N ILE A 51 7.40 -4.67 -11.33
CA ILE A 51 6.38 -4.74 -10.30
C ILE A 51 6.55 -6.04 -9.53
N ALA A 52 6.41 -5.96 -8.20
CA ALA A 52 6.52 -7.09 -7.30
C ALA A 52 5.41 -7.07 -6.25
N SER A 53 4.84 -8.24 -5.95
CA SER A 53 3.94 -8.42 -4.79
C SER A 53 4.79 -8.44 -3.53
N VAL A 54 4.40 -7.61 -2.56
CA VAL A 54 4.86 -7.66 -1.17
C VAL A 54 3.86 -8.57 -0.47
N GLY A 55 4.16 -9.87 -0.47
CA GLY A 55 3.19 -10.96 -0.37
C GLY A 55 2.27 -10.97 0.87
N ASP A 56 1.32 -11.92 0.84
CA ASP A 56 0.20 -12.14 1.78
C ASP A 56 0.51 -12.01 3.29
N SER A 57 1.78 -12.17 3.70
CA SER A 57 2.15 -12.25 5.11
C SER A 57 2.22 -10.92 5.85
N LEU A 58 2.16 -9.76 5.17
CA LEU A 58 2.19 -8.50 5.90
C LEU A 58 0.95 -8.35 6.79
N LEU A 59 -0.22 -8.77 6.29
CA LEU A 59 -1.51 -8.60 6.95
C LEU A 59 -2.33 -9.90 6.99
N ASP A 60 -1.65 -11.04 7.04
CA ASP A 60 -2.22 -12.39 7.07
C ASP A 60 -3.26 -12.70 5.97
N GLY A 61 -3.13 -12.06 4.81
CA GLY A 61 -3.93 -12.32 3.61
C GLY A 61 -5.42 -11.99 3.72
N LYS A 62 -5.86 -11.25 4.75
CA LYS A 62 -7.29 -10.97 5.00
C LYS A 62 -7.66 -9.50 5.13
N ALA A 63 -6.68 -8.61 5.17
CA ALA A 63 -6.93 -7.19 5.34
C ALA A 63 -6.59 -6.43 4.06
N THR A 64 -7.43 -5.44 3.72
CA THR A 64 -7.17 -4.53 2.60
C THR A 64 -6.62 -3.22 3.11
N VAL A 65 -5.67 -2.65 2.38
CA VAL A 65 -5.07 -1.36 2.71
C VAL A 65 -5.81 -0.26 1.96
N ALA A 66 -6.61 0.52 2.69
CA ALA A 66 -7.48 1.57 2.14
C ALA A 66 -6.75 2.90 1.93
N ALA A 67 -5.68 3.16 2.68
CA ALA A 67 -4.90 4.39 2.59
C ALA A 67 -3.43 4.11 2.92
N MET A 68 -2.51 4.85 2.28
CA MET A 68 -1.07 4.72 2.49
C MET A 68 -0.37 6.07 2.43
N ILE A 69 0.64 6.26 3.28
CA ILE A 69 1.56 7.41 3.21
C ILE A 69 2.94 7.02 3.74
N HIS A 70 4.00 7.40 3.02
CA HIS A 70 5.36 7.32 3.51
C HIS A 70 5.73 8.61 4.25
N ASP A 71 6.46 8.48 5.36
CA ASP A 71 7.11 9.63 6.02
C ASP A 71 8.54 9.86 5.48
N LEU A 72 9.23 10.83 6.08
CA LEU A 72 10.61 11.21 5.72
C LEU A 72 11.68 10.26 6.29
N ASP A 73 11.31 9.36 7.19
CA ASP A 73 12.19 8.33 7.73
C ASP A 73 12.06 7.01 6.95
N GLY A 74 11.12 6.96 5.99
CA GLY A 74 10.86 5.79 5.15
C GLY A 74 9.82 4.83 5.73
N ASN A 75 9.14 5.19 6.82
CA ASN A 75 8.07 4.38 7.39
C ASN A 75 6.81 4.50 6.53
N LEU A 76 6.11 3.39 6.33
CA LEU A 76 4.84 3.34 5.62
C LEU A 76 3.69 3.27 6.63
N PHE A 77 2.90 4.33 6.72
CA PHE A 77 1.66 4.34 7.47
C PHE A 77 0.50 3.85 6.60
N MET A 78 -0.33 2.99 7.15
CA MET A 78 -1.41 2.30 6.44
C MET A 78 -2.71 2.37 7.23
N GLY A 79 -3.79 2.76 6.55
CA GLY A 79 -5.14 2.51 7.03
C GLY A 79 -5.57 1.12 6.58
N VAL A 80 -5.71 0.18 7.52
CA VAL A 80 -5.98 -1.22 7.24
C VAL A 80 -7.40 -1.59 7.69
N THR A 81 -8.24 -1.99 6.73
CA THR A 81 -9.63 -2.38 6.99
C THR A 81 -9.67 -3.56 7.95
N GLY A 82 -10.41 -3.41 9.05
CA GLY A 82 -10.53 -4.46 10.08
C GLY A 82 -9.42 -4.48 11.12
N ILE A 83 -8.36 -3.67 10.97
CA ILE A 83 -7.22 -3.63 11.92
C ILE A 83 -7.05 -2.24 12.55
N GLY A 84 -7.11 -1.17 11.74
CA GLY A 84 -6.88 0.21 12.20
C GLY A 84 -5.68 0.86 11.50
N VAL A 85 -4.96 1.74 12.20
CA VAL A 85 -3.74 2.40 11.68
C VAL A 85 -2.52 1.56 12.02
N CYS A 86 -1.80 1.12 10.98
CA CYS A 86 -0.57 0.36 11.11
C CYS A 86 0.62 1.16 10.56
N MET A 87 1.81 0.85 11.05
CA MET A 87 3.07 1.36 10.54
C MET A 87 3.97 0.19 10.15
N TYR A 88 4.47 0.19 8.93
CA TYR A 88 5.50 -0.73 8.46
C TYR A 88 6.84 0.00 8.40
N ALA A 89 7.76 -0.43 9.27
CA ALA A 89 9.09 0.15 9.42
C ALA A 89 10.16 -0.96 9.28
N ALA A 90 11.44 -0.58 9.35
CA ALA A 90 12.54 -1.56 9.35
C ALA A 90 12.46 -2.58 10.50
N SER A 91 11.82 -2.23 11.61
CA SER A 91 11.55 -3.12 12.75
C SER A 91 10.41 -4.11 12.52
N GLY A 92 9.66 -3.98 11.43
CA GLY A 92 8.48 -4.78 11.11
C GLY A 92 7.18 -3.98 11.16
N LEU A 93 6.06 -4.70 11.17
CA LEU A 93 4.72 -4.13 11.24
C LEU A 93 4.29 -3.90 12.69
N GLU A 94 3.73 -2.72 12.96
CA GLU A 94 3.16 -2.35 14.26
C GLU A 94 1.74 -1.78 14.06
N VAL A 95 0.80 -2.15 14.94
CA VAL A 95 -0.52 -1.52 15.02
C VAL A 95 -0.43 -0.32 15.96
N LEU A 96 -0.51 0.89 15.41
CA LEU A 96 -0.42 2.14 16.19
C LEU A 96 -1.77 2.51 16.82
N ILE A 97 -2.85 2.34 16.07
CA ILE A 97 -4.20 2.68 16.51
C ILE A 97 -5.14 1.53 16.13
N PRO A 98 -5.53 0.65 17.07
CA PRO A 98 -6.45 -0.45 16.81
C PRO A 98 -7.84 0.06 16.39
N LEU A 99 -8.53 -0.67 15.51
CA LEU A 99 -9.86 -0.30 15.01
C LEU A 99 -10.87 -0.04 16.14
N ASP A 100 -10.84 -0.85 17.20
CA ASP A 100 -11.76 -0.72 18.35
C ASP A 100 -11.59 0.61 19.10
N SER A 101 -10.42 1.25 18.99
CA SER A 101 -10.19 2.58 19.55
C SER A 101 -10.73 3.71 18.66
N LEU A 102 -11.02 3.42 17.39
CA LEU A 102 -11.61 4.34 16.41
C LEU A 102 -13.14 4.27 16.43
N SER A 103 -13.72 3.14 16.83
CA SER A 103 -15.14 3.07 17.15
C SER A 103 -15.35 3.80 18.47
N GLY A 104 -15.78 5.06 18.40
CA GLY A 104 -16.17 5.81 19.59
C GLY A 104 -17.11 4.98 20.46
N SER A 105 -16.85 4.95 21.77
CA SER A 105 -17.79 4.40 22.74
C SER A 105 -19.15 5.08 22.54
N ASN A 106 -20.13 4.32 22.04
CA ASN A 106 -21.53 4.75 21.96
C ASN A 106 -22.11 4.98 23.36
#